data_AF-A0A835YV10-F1
#
_entry.id   AF-A0A835YV10-F1
#
_cell.length_a   1.000
_cell.length_b   1.000
_cell.length_c   1.000
_cell.angle_alpha   90.00
_cell.angle_beta   90.00
_cell.angle_gamma   90.00
#
_symmetry.space_group_name_H-M   'P 1'
#
loop_
_entity.id
_entity.type
_entity.pdbx_description
1 polymer ?
#
loop_
_entity_poly.entity_id
_entity_poly.type
_entity_poly.pdbx_seq_one_letter_code
_entity_poly.pdbx_strand_id
1 'polypeptide(L)'
;TCSQLGYIIFACGLSQYSVGVFHLANHAFFKALLFLGAGSVIHGLSDEQDMRKIGGLRRLLPFTYAIISLGSFSLIGLPFLTGFYAIDMAV
;
A
#
# COMPACT_ATOMS: atom_id res chain seq x y z
N THR A 1 -0.09 4.41 7.22
CA THR A 1 1.24 5.02 7.03
C THR A 1 1.96 5.11 8.34
N CYS A 2 1.37 5.70 9.38
CA CYS A 2 1.99 5.78 10.70
C CYS A 2 2.35 4.41 11.30
N SER A 3 1.48 3.40 11.18
CA SER A 3 1.77 2.05 11.68
C SER A 3 3.00 1.42 11.03
N GLN A 4 3.08 1.43 9.69
CA GLN A 4 4.21 0.86 8.95
C GLN A 4 5.51 1.63 9.20
N LEU A 5 5.46 2.97 9.29
CA LEU A 5 6.62 3.77 9.68
C LEU A 5 7.10 3.42 11.10
N GLY A 6 6.19 3.11 12.02
CA GLY A 6 6.54 2.62 13.35
C GLY A 6 7.39 1.35 13.30
N TYR A 7 7.01 0.35 12.49
CA TYR A 7 7.79 -0.88 12.31
C TYR A 7 9.17 -0.62 11.68
N ILE A 8 9.25 0.28 10.69
CA ILE A 8 10.53 0.65 10.06
C ILE A 8 11.48 1.28 11.07
N ILE A 9 10.98 2.24 11.87
CA ILE A 9 11.79 2.91 12.90
C ILE A 9 12.19 1.91 13.99
N PHE A 10 11.29 1.00 14.37
CA PHE A 10 11.59 -0.08 15.32
C PHE A 10 12.72 -1.00 14.82
N ALA A 11 12.69 -1.43 13.56
CA ALA A 11 13.77 -2.23 12.96
C ALA A 11 15.11 -1.48 12.96
N CYS A 12 15.11 -0.17 12.65
CA CYS A 12 16.30 0.66 12.78
C CYS A 12 16.80 0.76 14.23
N GLY A 13 15.90 0.79 15.21
CA GLY A 13 16.23 0.76 16.64
C GLY A 13 16.91 -0.53 17.11
N LEU A 14 16.61 -1.65 16.45
CA LEU A 14 17.29 -2.95 16.63
C LEU A 14 18.58 -3.07 15.79
N SER A 15 19.08 -1.97 15.22
CA SER A 15 20.24 -1.92 14.33
C SER A 15 20.10 -2.73 13.02
N GLN A 16 18.88 -3.10 12.64
CA GLN A 16 18.57 -3.77 11.37
C GLN A 16 18.33 -2.76 10.24
N TYR A 17 19.34 -1.94 9.94
CA TYR A 17 19.21 -0.82 8.99
C TYR A 17 18.90 -1.26 7.55
N SER A 18 19.50 -2.36 7.09
CA SER A 18 19.26 -2.92 5.74
C SER A 18 17.80 -3.30 5.56
N VAL A 19 17.21 -3.96 6.56
CA VAL A 19 15.79 -4.33 6.60
C VAL A 19 14.92 -3.08 6.64
N GLY A 20 15.25 -2.10 7.50
CA GLY A 20 14.51 -0.84 7.60
C GLY A 20 14.44 -0.08 6.26
N VAL A 21 15.57 0.03 5.55
CA VAL A 21 15.64 0.67 4.23
C VAL A 21 14.88 -0.12 3.16
N PHE A 22 15.02 -1.45 3.15
CA PHE A 22 14.27 -2.31 2.24
C PHE A 22 12.75 -2.19 2.45
N HIS A 23 12.30 -2.20 3.70
CA HIS A 23 10.90 -2.02 4.04
C HIS A 23 10.42 -0.63 3.63
N LEU A 24 11.20 0.43 3.91
CA LEU A 24 10.86 1.80 3.52
C LEU A 24 10.69 1.96 2.01
N ALA A 25 11.57 1.37 1.21
CA ALA A 25 11.48 1.41 -0.25
C ALA A 25 10.20 0.73 -0.75
N ASN A 26 9.92 -0.49 -0.30
CA ASN A 26 8.68 -1.19 -0.65
C ASN A 26 7.44 -0.41 -0.21
N HIS A 27 7.48 0.14 1.01
CA HIS A 27 6.41 0.97 1.55
C HIS A 27 6.12 2.21 0.72
N ALA A 28 7.15 2.89 0.22
CA ALA A 28 6.98 4.00 -0.71
C ALA A 28 6.25 3.55 -1.99
N PHE A 29 6.64 2.43 -2.60
CA PHE A 29 6.00 1.94 -3.83
C PHE A 29 4.53 1.59 -3.65
N PHE A 30 4.19 0.75 -2.67
CA PHE A 30 2.78 0.37 -2.49
C PHE A 30 1.92 1.53 -2.01
N LYS A 31 2.48 2.48 -1.24
CA LYS A 31 1.74 3.70 -0.89
C LYS A 31 1.52 4.62 -2.08
N ALA A 32 2.53 4.85 -2.91
CA ALA A 32 2.38 5.65 -4.13
C ALA A 32 1.29 5.05 -5.02
N LEU A 33 1.31 3.74 -5.20
CA LEU A 33 0.32 3.01 -6.01
C LEU A 33 -1.11 3.12 -5.44
N LEU A 34 -1.28 3.00 -4.12
CA LEU A 34 -2.59 3.17 -3.47
C LEU A 34 -3.10 4.62 -3.56
N PHE A 35 -2.24 5.63 -3.38
CA PHE A 35 -2.65 7.04 -3.48
C PHE A 35 -2.96 7.46 -4.91
N LEU A 36 -2.18 7.00 -5.91
CA LEU A 36 -2.47 7.24 -7.32
C LEU A 36 -3.78 6.55 -7.74
N GLY A 37 -4.00 5.31 -7.28
CA GLY A 37 -5.27 4.61 -7.51
C GLY A 37 -6.46 5.34 -6.89
N ALA A 38 -6.34 5.79 -5.63
CA ALA A 38 -7.38 6.58 -4.98
C ALA A 38 -7.65 7.89 -5.73
N GLY A 39 -6.62 8.60 -6.18
CA GLY A 39 -6.77 9.80 -7.01
C GLY A 39 -7.50 9.52 -8.32
N SER A 40 -7.20 8.41 -8.99
CA SER A 40 -7.93 7.97 -10.19
C SER A 40 -9.41 7.69 -9.90
N VAL A 41 -9.74 7.08 -8.75
CA VAL A 41 -11.13 6.84 -8.34
C VAL A 41 -11.87 8.14 -8.05
N ILE A 42 -11.27 9.03 -7.26
CA ILE A 42 -11.86 10.31 -6.87
C ILE A 42 -12.14 11.15 -8.12
N HIS A 43 -11.16 11.27 -9.02
CA HIS A 43 -11.33 12.00 -10.27
C HIS A 43 -12.39 11.36 -11.18
N GLY A 44 -12.41 10.02 -11.28
CA GLY A 44 -13.39 9.28 -12.08
C GLY A 44 -14.82 9.33 -11.53
N LEU A 45 -15.00 9.70 -10.27
CA LEU A 45 -16.30 9.85 -9.59
C LEU A 45 -16.65 11.31 -9.30
N SER A 46 -16.07 12.26 -10.05
CA SER A 46 -16.34 13.70 -9.92
C SER A 46 -16.08 14.23 -8.50
N ASP A 47 -14.91 13.91 -7.98
CA ASP A 47 -14.40 14.32 -6.66
C ASP A 47 -15.16 13.75 -5.45
N GLU A 48 -15.99 12.73 -5.65
CA GLU A 48 -16.62 11.99 -4.55
C GLU A 48 -15.59 11.16 -3.76
N GLN A 49 -15.48 11.46 -2.46
CA GLN A 49 -14.60 10.73 -1.52
C GLN A 49 -15.38 9.93 -0.47
N ASP A 50 -16.71 10.08 -0.41
CA ASP A 50 -17.54 9.35 0.55
C ASP A 50 -17.62 7.87 0.16
N MET A 51 -17.00 7.01 0.99
CA MET A 51 -16.96 5.56 0.77
C MET A 51 -18.35 4.91 0.65
N ARG A 52 -19.40 5.54 1.20
CA ARG A 52 -20.79 5.04 1.09
C ARG A 52 -21.36 5.21 -0.30
N LYS A 53 -20.82 6.15 -1.08
CA LYS A 53 -21.23 6.44 -2.47
C LYS A 53 -20.30 5.81 -3.51
N ILE A 54 -19.15 5.28 -3.07
CA ILE A 54 -18.18 4.62 -3.93
C ILE A 54 -18.55 3.13 -4.03
N GLY A 55 -18.98 2.69 -5.22
CA GLY A 55 -19.38 1.31 -5.47
C GLY A 55 -19.15 0.88 -6.92
N GLY A 56 -19.17 -0.43 -7.19
CA GLY A 56 -19.08 -0.94 -8.58
C GLY A 56 -17.73 -0.74 -9.28
N LEU A 57 -16.67 -0.39 -8.55
CA LEU A 57 -15.34 -0.07 -9.10
C LEU A 57 -14.76 -1.15 -10.02
N ARG A 58 -15.02 -2.43 -9.75
CA ARG A 58 -14.56 -3.54 -10.59
C ARG A 58 -15.10 -3.47 -12.03
N ARG A 59 -16.29 -2.88 -12.24
CA ARG A 59 -16.90 -2.69 -13.56
C ARG A 59 -16.61 -1.30 -14.12
N LEU A 60 -16.63 -0.25 -13.28
CA LEU A 60 -16.44 1.14 -13.71
C LEU A 60 -14.98 1.47 -14.03
N LEU A 61 -14.04 1.02 -13.18
CA LEU A 61 -12.61 1.30 -13.27
C LEU A 61 -11.80 0.01 -13.05
N PRO A 62 -11.90 -0.99 -13.96
CA PRO A 62 -11.33 -2.32 -13.75
C PRO A 62 -9.80 -2.30 -13.55
N PHE A 63 -9.10 -1.41 -14.26
CA PHE A 63 -7.65 -1.27 -14.15
C PHE A 63 -7.24 -0.67 -12.79
N THR A 64 -7.86 0.44 -12.40
CA THR A 64 -7.63 1.08 -11.09
C THR A 64 -7.96 0.12 -9.95
N TYR A 65 -9.05 -0.65 -10.08
CA TYR A 65 -9.43 -1.68 -9.10
C TYR A 65 -8.37 -2.78 -8.97
N ALA A 66 -7.84 -3.30 -10.08
CA ALA A 66 -6.79 -4.32 -10.06
C ALA A 66 -5.51 -3.81 -9.39
N ILE A 67 -5.10 -2.58 -9.72
CA ILE A 67 -3.92 -1.93 -9.14
C ILE A 67 -4.11 -1.72 -7.64
N ILE A 68 -5.20 -1.09 -7.20
CA ILE A 68 -5.47 -0.87 -5.76
C ILE A 68 -5.49 -2.20 -5.00
N SER A 69 -6.04 -3.26 -5.59
CA SER A 69 -6.05 -4.60 -4.98
C SER A 69 -4.64 -5.15 -4.80
N LEU A 70 -3.79 -5.08 -5.84
CA LEU A 70 -2.38 -5.49 -5.76
C LEU A 70 -1.60 -4.69 -4.72
N GLY A 71 -1.80 -3.36 -4.65
CA GLY A 71 -1.20 -2.51 -3.63
C GLY A 71 -1.63 -2.88 -2.21
N SER A 72 -2.92 -3.20 -2.03
CA SER A 72 -3.50 -3.59 -0.75
C SER A 72 -2.96 -4.95 -0.29
N PHE A 73 -2.85 -5.91 -1.20
CA PHE A 73 -2.26 -7.22 -0.95
C PHE A 73 -0.78 -7.15 -0.59
N SER A 74 -0.02 -6.27 -1.26
CA SER A 74 1.37 -6.03 -0.88
C SER A 74 1.46 -5.41 0.52
N LEU A 75 0.59 -4.44 0.85
CA LEU A 75 0.59 -3.79 2.17
C LEU A 75 0.25 -4.74 3.34
N ILE A 76 -0.66 -5.69 3.11
CA ILE A 76 -1.03 -6.71 4.12
C ILE A 76 0.10 -7.74 4.30
N GLY A 77 1.00 -7.88 3.33
CA GLY A 77 2.10 -8.85 3.37
C GLY A 77 1.69 -10.24 2.88
N LEU A 78 0.89 -10.33 1.82
CA LEU A 78 0.57 -11.64 1.22
C LEU A 78 1.83 -12.34 0.69
N PRO A 79 1.97 -13.67 0.88
CA PRO A 79 3.10 -14.44 0.38
C PRO A 79 3.34 -14.18 -1.11
N PHE A 80 4.62 -14.19 -1.51
CA PHE A 80 5.09 -13.90 -2.88
C PHE A 80 5.03 -12.44 -3.33
N LEU A 81 4.47 -11.52 -2.54
CA LEU A 81 4.56 -10.08 -2.80
C LEU A 81 5.68 -9.42 -1.99
N THR A 82 6.16 -8.27 -2.45
CA THR A 82 7.30 -7.57 -1.84
C THR A 82 7.06 -7.18 -0.39
N GLY A 83 5.81 -6.89 -0.01
CA GLY A 83 5.47 -6.56 1.37
C GLY A 83 5.58 -7.73 2.35
N PHE A 84 5.45 -9.00 1.90
CA PHE A 84 5.70 -10.17 2.75
C PHE A 84 7.15 -10.18 3.20
N TYR A 85 8.08 -10.09 2.24
CA TYR A 85 9.51 -10.07 2.54
C TYR A 85 9.91 -8.86 3.41
N ALA A 86 9.25 -7.71 3.22
CA ALA A 86 9.53 -6.51 4.01
C ALA A 86 9.08 -6.64 5.47
N ILE A 87 7.97 -7.33 5.74
CA ILE A 87 7.43 -7.51 7.09
C ILE A 87 8.12 -8.70 7.78
N ASP A 88 8.28 -9.82 7.09
CA ASP A 88 8.88 -11.06 7.61
C ASP A 88 10.35 -10.86 8.02
N MET A 89 11.10 -10.02 7.31
CA MET A 89 12.48 -9.69 7.71
C MET A 89 12.57 -8.68 8.86
N ALA A 90 11.49 -7.93 9.15
CA ALA A 90 11.47 -6.86 10.14
C ALA A 90 10.96 -7.28 11.52
N VAL A 91 10.35 -8.47 11.63
CA VAL A 91 9.88 -9.12 12.86
C VAL A 91 10.85 -10.23 13.24
#